data_AF-A0A7G6SLV7-F1
#
_entry.id   AF-A0A7G6SLV7-F1
#
_cell.length_a   1.000
_cell.length_b   1.000
_cell.length_c   1.000
_cell.angle_alpha   90.00
_cell.angle_beta   90.00
_cell.angle_gamma   90.00
#
_symmetry.space_group_name_H-M   'P 1'
#
loop_
_entity.id
_entity.type
_entity.pdbx_description
1 polymer ?
#
loop_
_entity_poly.entity_id
_entity_poly.type
_entity_poly.pdbx_seq_one_letter_code
_entity_poly.pdbx_strand_id
1 'polypeptide(L)'
;MNGMTNRALARLAFWAKGMVSINDARMEWPGFSYSDAEWARMRTLSEPIGTGTYQLFTIVNAVIFIAIAALGIFGVFLPLATLLFPVPAETSALKFSLLLAACAFLIIGLGLPISMRLSAMLVGGKTVRAALVPGAGDEALAAKVSWQINRIMLIMCGLLVPGILLFIAYDIQAGPIITALKWLAIALMAGSTLTGIARQRKS
;
A
#
# COMPACT_ATOMS: atom_id res chain seq x y z
N MET A 1 -24.48 17.77 -9.50
CA MET A 1 -23.98 16.45 -9.06
C MET A 1 -22.73 16.13 -9.85
N ASN A 2 -21.55 16.40 -9.30
CA ASN A 2 -20.29 16.00 -9.94
C ASN A 2 -20.07 14.51 -9.61
N GLY A 3 -20.60 13.63 -10.45
CA GLY A 3 -20.37 12.20 -10.32
C GLY A 3 -18.90 11.85 -10.53
N MET A 4 -18.42 10.81 -9.85
CA MET A 4 -17.08 10.28 -10.05
C MET A 4 -16.87 9.90 -11.52
N THR A 5 -15.70 10.24 -12.09
CA THR A 5 -15.37 9.82 -13.45
C THR A 5 -15.29 8.30 -13.57
N ASN A 6 -15.70 7.72 -14.70
CA ASN A 6 -15.61 6.27 -14.96
C ASN A 6 -14.19 5.70 -14.77
N ARG A 7 -13.14 6.53 -14.93
CA ARG A 7 -11.75 6.13 -14.68
C ARG A 7 -11.44 5.99 -13.20
N ALA A 8 -11.90 6.94 -12.37
CA ALA A 8 -11.75 6.88 -10.93
C ALA A 8 -12.57 5.71 -10.34
N LEU A 9 -13.75 5.44 -10.89
CA LEU A 9 -14.59 4.32 -10.50
C LEU A 9 -13.95 2.97 -10.83
N ALA A 10 -13.34 2.84 -12.03
CA ALA A 10 -12.60 1.64 -12.40
C ALA A 10 -11.41 1.37 -11.46
N ARG A 11 -10.67 2.41 -11.07
CA ARG A 11 -9.60 2.29 -10.07
C ARG A 11 -10.12 1.77 -8.73
N LEU A 12 -11.25 2.31 -8.26
CA LEU A 12 -11.88 1.86 -7.03
C LEU A 12 -12.35 0.40 -7.15
N ALA A 13 -12.90 0.00 -8.29
CA ALA A 13 -13.32 -1.39 -8.55
C ALA A 13 -12.15 -2.39 -8.52
N PHE A 14 -11.01 -2.06 -9.14
CA PHE A 14 -9.81 -2.90 -9.06
C PHE A 14 -9.27 -3.00 -7.63
N TRP A 15 -9.25 -1.90 -6.89
CA TRP A 15 -8.89 -1.92 -5.47
C TRP A 15 -9.85 -2.81 -4.66
N ALA A 16 -11.15 -2.62 -4.85
CA ALA A 16 -12.20 -3.37 -4.18
C ALA A 16 -12.07 -4.88 -4.44
N LYS A 17 -11.77 -5.30 -5.68
CA LYS A 17 -11.55 -6.70 -6.01
C LYS A 17 -10.43 -7.34 -5.17
N GLY A 18 -9.33 -6.64 -4.99
CA GLY A 18 -8.23 -7.10 -4.13
C GLY A 18 -8.64 -7.17 -2.68
N MET A 19 -9.22 -6.09 -2.14
CA MET A 19 -9.59 -6.03 -0.72
C MET A 19 -10.69 -7.01 -0.33
N VAL A 20 -11.68 -7.24 -1.21
CA VAL A 20 -12.72 -8.24 -1.00
C VAL A 20 -12.11 -9.64 -0.95
N SER A 21 -11.17 -9.96 -1.82
CA SER A 21 -10.48 -11.28 -1.78
C SER A 21 -9.71 -11.51 -0.47
N ILE A 22 -9.08 -10.46 0.08
CA ILE A 22 -8.38 -10.49 1.37
C ILE A 22 -9.38 -10.71 2.51
N ASN A 23 -10.49 -9.97 2.49
CA ASN A 23 -11.55 -10.07 3.49
C ASN A 23 -12.21 -11.47 3.47
N ASP A 24 -12.49 -12.01 2.29
CA ASP A 24 -13.08 -13.35 2.12
C ASP A 24 -12.15 -14.46 2.63
N ALA A 25 -10.84 -14.26 2.51
CA ALA A 25 -9.82 -15.12 3.11
C ALA A 25 -9.69 -14.94 4.64
N ARG A 26 -10.56 -14.13 5.28
CA ARG A 26 -10.52 -13.76 6.71
C ARG A 26 -9.19 -13.13 7.14
N MET A 27 -8.50 -12.50 6.20
CA MET A 27 -7.30 -11.73 6.47
C MET A 27 -7.67 -10.27 6.65
N GLU A 28 -7.10 -9.63 7.65
CA GLU A 28 -7.20 -8.19 7.85
C GLU A 28 -5.85 -7.55 7.62
N TRP A 29 -5.84 -6.43 6.89
CA TRP A 29 -4.63 -5.66 6.65
C TRP A 29 -4.59 -4.45 7.58
N PRO A 30 -3.62 -4.36 8.50
CA PRO A 30 -3.51 -3.23 9.42
C PRO A 30 -3.53 -1.88 8.69
N GLY A 31 -4.32 -0.95 9.20
CA GLY A 31 -4.47 0.38 8.60
C GLY A 31 -5.48 0.49 7.47
N PHE A 32 -6.13 -0.61 7.06
CA PHE A 32 -7.31 -0.61 6.21
C PHE A 32 -8.52 -1.09 7.00
N SER A 33 -9.51 -0.21 7.17
CA SER A 33 -10.77 -0.52 7.82
C SER A 33 -11.93 0.08 7.05
N TYR A 34 -13.00 -0.71 6.91
CA TYR A 34 -14.21 -0.33 6.21
C TYR A 34 -15.44 -0.75 7.02
N SER A 35 -16.51 0.05 6.96
CA SER A 35 -17.82 -0.30 7.51
C SER A 35 -18.52 -1.35 6.66
N ASP A 36 -19.57 -1.97 7.19
CA ASP A 36 -20.35 -2.98 6.45
C ASP A 36 -20.94 -2.40 5.15
N ALA A 37 -21.39 -1.14 5.18
CA ALA A 37 -21.89 -0.45 3.99
C ALA A 37 -20.80 -0.22 2.94
N GLU A 38 -19.59 0.13 3.37
CA GLU A 38 -18.44 0.30 2.47
C GLU A 38 -18.00 -1.05 1.87
N TRP A 39 -18.00 -2.12 2.67
CA TRP A 39 -17.72 -3.48 2.20
C TRP A 39 -18.76 -3.97 1.20
N ALA A 40 -20.05 -3.78 1.49
CA ALA A 40 -21.13 -4.11 0.57
C ALA A 40 -20.94 -3.37 -0.77
N ARG A 41 -20.59 -2.08 -0.71
CA ARG A 41 -20.32 -1.30 -1.92
C ARG A 41 -19.09 -1.80 -2.67
N MET A 42 -18.00 -2.13 -1.98
CA MET A 42 -16.81 -2.73 -2.59
C MET A 42 -17.12 -4.05 -3.30
N ARG A 43 -17.97 -4.90 -2.71
CA ARG A 43 -18.41 -6.16 -3.33
C ARG A 43 -19.14 -5.89 -4.65
N THR A 44 -20.12 -4.98 -4.66
CA THR A 44 -20.82 -4.56 -5.89
C THR A 44 -19.87 -4.02 -6.96
N LEU A 45 -18.90 -3.18 -6.58
CA LEU A 45 -17.94 -2.61 -7.54
C LEU A 45 -16.97 -3.66 -8.09
N SER A 46 -16.68 -4.70 -7.31
CA SER A 46 -15.72 -5.76 -7.69
C SER A 46 -16.32 -6.86 -8.55
N GLU A 47 -17.64 -7.06 -8.48
CA GLU A 47 -18.35 -8.14 -9.18
C GLU A 47 -18.12 -8.13 -10.71
N PRO A 48 -18.15 -6.98 -11.41
CA PRO A 48 -17.86 -6.93 -12.84
C PRO A 48 -16.39 -7.24 -13.19
N ILE A 49 -15.48 -7.25 -12.20
CA ILE A 49 -14.07 -7.54 -12.41
C ILE A 49 -13.85 -9.05 -12.32
N GLY A 50 -13.85 -9.70 -13.48
CA GLY A 50 -13.48 -11.10 -13.62
C GLY A 50 -12.03 -11.38 -13.17
N THR A 51 -11.75 -12.61 -12.76
CA THR A 51 -10.42 -13.03 -12.26
C THR A 51 -9.31 -12.79 -13.27
N GLY A 52 -9.55 -13.10 -14.56
CA GLY A 52 -8.56 -12.86 -15.63
C GLY A 52 -8.24 -11.37 -15.82
N THR A 53 -9.25 -10.51 -15.75
CA THR A 53 -9.08 -9.05 -15.83
C THR A 53 -8.30 -8.51 -14.62
N TYR A 54 -8.58 -9.04 -13.42
CA TYR A 54 -7.82 -8.68 -12.22
C TYR A 54 -6.37 -9.16 -12.29
N GLN A 55 -6.13 -10.37 -12.78
CA GLN A 55 -4.77 -10.89 -12.99
C GLN A 55 -3.99 -10.03 -13.99
N LEU A 56 -4.63 -9.63 -15.11
CA LEU A 56 -4.03 -8.70 -16.07
C LEU A 56 -3.70 -7.35 -15.43
N PHE A 57 -4.60 -6.80 -14.59
CA PHE A 57 -4.33 -5.60 -13.81
C PHE A 57 -3.10 -5.76 -12.92
N THR A 58 -2.97 -6.88 -12.21
CA THR A 58 -1.81 -7.16 -11.35
C THR A 58 -0.51 -7.23 -12.15
N ILE A 59 -0.52 -7.91 -13.31
CA ILE A 59 0.66 -8.02 -14.19
C ILE A 59 1.06 -6.65 -14.73
N VAL A 60 0.10 -5.89 -15.28
CA VAL A 60 0.34 -4.54 -15.81
C VAL A 60 0.85 -3.61 -14.70
N ASN A 61 0.28 -3.71 -13.50
CA ASN A 61 0.73 -2.94 -12.34
C ASN A 61 2.16 -3.26 -11.95
N ALA A 62 2.53 -4.55 -11.92
CA ALA A 62 3.89 -4.96 -11.66
C ALA A 62 4.87 -4.42 -12.71
N VAL A 63 4.55 -4.54 -14.00
CA VAL A 63 5.40 -4.03 -15.09
C VAL A 63 5.60 -2.52 -15.00
N ILE A 64 4.52 -1.75 -14.79
CA ILE A 64 4.61 -0.29 -14.66
C ILE A 64 5.41 0.09 -13.42
N PHE A 65 5.19 -0.60 -12.29
CA PHE A 65 5.93 -0.35 -11.07
C PHE A 65 7.43 -0.63 -11.24
N ILE A 66 7.79 -1.74 -11.89
CA ILE A 66 9.19 -2.09 -12.20
C ILE A 66 9.81 -1.02 -13.11
N ALA A 67 9.07 -0.52 -14.11
CA ALA A 67 9.56 0.56 -14.96
C ALA A 67 9.80 1.86 -14.17
N ILE A 68 8.87 2.25 -13.28
CA ILE A 68 9.04 3.42 -12.40
C ILE A 68 10.25 3.23 -11.47
N ALA A 69 10.42 2.03 -10.91
CA ALA A 69 11.56 1.71 -10.07
C ALA A 69 12.89 1.80 -10.83
N ALA A 70 12.96 1.24 -12.05
CA ALA A 70 14.13 1.35 -12.90
C ALA A 70 14.46 2.82 -13.22
N LEU A 71 13.47 3.64 -13.55
CA LEU A 71 13.66 5.07 -13.77
C LEU A 71 14.16 5.78 -12.50
N GLY A 72 13.63 5.45 -11.33
CA GLY A 72 14.09 6.01 -10.07
C GLY A 72 15.53 5.61 -9.75
N ILE A 73 15.92 4.36 -10.01
CA ILE A 73 17.29 3.89 -9.75
C ILE A 73 18.28 4.47 -10.77
N PHE A 74 18.06 4.24 -12.07
CA PHE A 74 18.99 4.64 -13.11
C PHE A 74 18.94 6.13 -13.45
N GLY A 75 17.79 6.76 -13.32
CA GLY A 75 17.60 8.18 -13.64
C GLY A 75 17.81 9.13 -12.46
N VAL A 76 17.69 8.65 -11.21
CA VAL A 76 17.79 9.51 -10.03
C VAL A 76 18.86 9.02 -9.06
N PHE A 77 18.74 7.81 -8.53
CA PHE A 77 19.62 7.33 -7.47
C PHE A 77 21.08 7.22 -7.92
N LEU A 78 21.35 6.48 -9.00
CA LEU A 78 22.73 6.25 -9.46
C LEU A 78 23.41 7.56 -9.86
N PRO A 79 22.81 8.46 -10.67
CA PRO A 79 23.42 9.74 -10.98
C PRO A 79 23.70 10.58 -9.73
N LEU A 80 22.74 10.70 -8.81
CA LEU A 80 22.95 11.45 -7.57
C LEU A 80 24.01 10.82 -6.68
N ALA A 81 24.04 9.50 -6.57
CA ALA A 81 25.05 8.78 -5.81
C ALA A 81 26.45 9.04 -6.40
N THR A 82 26.61 8.96 -7.73
CA THR A 82 27.90 9.24 -8.38
C THR A 82 28.35 10.69 -8.22
N LEU A 83 27.41 11.64 -8.20
CA LEU A 83 27.70 13.07 -8.04
C LEU A 83 28.03 13.43 -6.59
N LEU A 84 27.24 12.94 -5.63
CA LEU A 84 27.37 13.27 -4.21
C LEU A 84 28.47 12.45 -3.52
N PHE A 85 28.77 11.26 -4.04
CA PHE A 85 29.69 10.28 -3.47
C PHE A 85 30.69 9.78 -4.53
N PRO A 86 31.52 10.67 -5.09
CA PRO A 86 32.48 10.31 -6.15
C PRO A 86 33.53 9.30 -5.67
N VAL A 87 33.81 9.27 -4.36
CA VAL A 87 34.65 8.26 -3.70
C VAL A 87 33.77 7.49 -2.71
N PRO A 88 33.21 6.33 -3.11
CA PRO A 88 32.30 5.55 -2.26
C PRO A 88 32.91 5.12 -0.92
N ALA A 89 34.22 4.85 -0.89
CA ALA A 89 34.94 4.41 0.30
C ALA A 89 34.97 5.47 1.43
N GLU A 90 34.85 6.75 1.08
CA GLU A 90 34.86 7.86 2.04
C GLU A 90 33.44 8.30 2.44
N THR A 91 32.42 7.63 1.89
CA THR A 91 31.03 8.02 2.09
C THR A 91 30.51 7.54 3.43
N SER A 92 30.03 8.48 4.24
CA SER A 92 29.29 8.15 5.46
C SER A 92 28.08 7.28 5.14
N ALA A 93 27.97 6.13 5.82
CA ALA A 93 26.85 5.20 5.69
C ALA A 93 25.50 5.90 5.91
N LEU A 94 25.43 6.88 6.82
CA LEU A 94 24.22 7.67 7.06
C LEU A 94 23.79 8.46 5.81
N LYS A 95 24.72 9.15 5.14
CA LYS A 95 24.41 9.96 3.95
C LYS A 95 23.92 9.07 2.81
N PHE A 96 24.56 7.92 2.62
CA PHE A 96 24.14 6.93 1.63
C PHE A 96 22.75 6.36 1.96
N SER A 97 22.52 5.93 3.20
CA SER A 97 21.24 5.39 3.66
C SER A 97 20.10 6.40 3.54
N LEU A 98 20.35 7.69 3.79
CA LEU A 98 19.35 8.74 3.59
C LEU A 98 19.01 8.95 2.12
N LEU A 99 20.00 8.94 1.22
CA LEU A 99 19.74 9.02 -0.22
C LEU A 99 18.94 7.81 -0.71
N LEU A 100 19.30 6.61 -0.26
CA LEU A 100 18.61 5.38 -0.59
C LEU A 100 17.16 5.38 -0.05
N ALA A 101 16.98 5.83 1.19
CA ALA A 101 15.67 5.98 1.81
C ALA A 101 14.78 6.99 1.06
N ALA A 102 15.33 8.14 0.68
CA ALA A 102 14.63 9.14 -0.11
C ALA A 102 14.23 8.59 -1.49
N CYS A 103 15.12 7.84 -2.14
CA CYS A 103 14.82 7.19 -3.41
C CYS A 103 13.74 6.12 -3.27
N ALA A 104 13.82 5.26 -2.24
CA ALA A 104 12.81 4.26 -1.93
C ALA A 104 11.45 4.90 -1.63
N PHE A 105 11.44 6.04 -0.92
CA PHE A 105 10.23 6.82 -0.70
C PHE A 105 9.61 7.33 -1.99
N LEU A 106 10.40 7.84 -2.92
CA LEU A 106 9.90 8.28 -4.23
C LEU A 106 9.38 7.09 -5.07
N ILE A 107 10.18 6.03 -5.20
CA ILE A 107 9.84 4.86 -6.03
C ILE A 107 8.64 4.12 -5.47
N ILE A 108 8.67 3.77 -4.18
CA ILE A 108 7.64 2.93 -3.59
C ILE A 108 6.46 3.83 -3.19
N GLY A 109 6.73 4.87 -2.39
CA GLY A 109 5.72 5.75 -1.82
C GLY A 109 4.85 6.47 -2.85
N LEU A 110 5.43 6.94 -3.96
CA LEU A 110 4.68 7.58 -5.05
C LEU A 110 4.47 6.65 -6.24
N GLY A 111 5.45 5.81 -6.58
CA GLY A 111 5.38 4.96 -7.76
C GLY A 111 4.31 3.89 -7.68
N LEU A 112 4.03 3.29 -6.52
CA LEU A 112 2.97 2.29 -6.38
C LEU A 112 1.55 2.90 -6.58
N PRO A 113 1.18 4.03 -5.94
CA PRO A 113 -0.09 4.70 -6.26
C PRO A 113 -0.21 5.11 -7.74
N ILE A 114 0.89 5.54 -8.37
CA ILE A 114 0.91 5.90 -9.79
C ILE A 114 0.72 4.66 -10.66
N SER A 115 1.44 3.57 -10.39
CA SER A 115 1.35 2.33 -11.18
C SER A 115 -0.07 1.77 -11.12
N MET A 116 -0.71 1.78 -9.95
CA MET A 116 -2.08 1.30 -9.80
C MET A 116 -3.09 2.14 -10.59
N ARG A 117 -2.91 3.48 -10.60
CA ARG A 117 -3.75 4.39 -11.39
C ARG A 117 -3.60 4.13 -12.89
N LEU A 118 -2.37 4.02 -13.38
CA LEU A 118 -2.09 3.76 -14.78
C LEU A 118 -2.61 2.38 -15.20
N SER A 119 -2.44 1.37 -14.35
CA SER A 119 -2.94 0.01 -14.62
C SER A 119 -4.45 -0.04 -14.70
N ALA A 120 -5.15 0.64 -13.78
CA ALA A 120 -6.61 0.74 -13.84
C ALA A 120 -7.08 1.50 -15.10
N MET A 121 -6.31 2.48 -15.57
CA MET A 121 -6.60 3.19 -16.83
C MET A 121 -6.43 2.29 -18.06
N LEU A 122 -5.38 1.46 -18.09
CA LEU A 122 -5.06 0.57 -19.22
C LEU A 122 -5.97 -0.66 -19.27
N VAL A 123 -6.21 -1.28 -18.11
CA VAL A 123 -6.98 -2.55 -18.01
C VAL A 123 -8.48 -2.29 -17.83
N GLY A 124 -8.86 -1.17 -17.24
CA GLY A 124 -10.26 -0.75 -17.14
C GLY A 124 -10.78 -0.21 -18.47
N GLY A 125 -10.86 -1.07 -19.49
CA GLY A 125 -11.34 -0.74 -20.84
C GLY A 125 -12.83 -0.36 -20.90
N LYS A 126 -13.36 -0.19 -22.13
CA LYS A 126 -14.76 0.23 -22.34
C LYS A 126 -15.77 -0.73 -21.70
N THR A 127 -15.54 -2.03 -21.79
CA THR A 127 -16.41 -3.08 -21.24
C THR A 127 -16.50 -3.01 -19.72
N VAL A 128 -15.35 -2.96 -19.03
CA VAL A 128 -15.29 -2.79 -17.57
C VAL A 128 -15.97 -1.50 -17.15
N ARG A 129 -15.66 -0.38 -17.82
CA ARG A 129 -16.26 0.93 -17.48
C ARG A 129 -17.77 0.97 -17.70
N ALA A 130 -18.29 0.29 -18.72
CA ALA A 130 -19.72 0.23 -18.99
C ALA A 130 -20.49 -0.60 -17.96
N ALA A 131 -19.84 -1.62 -17.38
CA ALA A 131 -20.44 -2.45 -16.34
C ALA A 131 -20.42 -1.81 -14.94
N LEU A 132 -19.67 -0.72 -14.75
CA LEU A 132 -19.58 -0.01 -13.47
C LEU A 132 -20.69 1.03 -13.35
N VAL A 133 -21.57 0.83 -12.38
CA VAL A 133 -22.66 1.75 -12.07
C VAL A 133 -22.26 2.65 -10.90
N PRO A 134 -22.17 3.98 -11.09
CA PRO A 134 -21.92 4.92 -10.00
C PRO A 134 -23.01 4.84 -8.92
N GLY A 135 -22.60 4.97 -7.66
CA GLY A 135 -23.48 4.89 -6.49
C GLY A 135 -23.17 5.99 -5.48
N ALA A 136 -24.12 6.22 -4.57
CA ALA A 136 -23.94 7.18 -3.49
C ALA A 136 -22.75 6.76 -2.60
N GLY A 137 -21.90 7.72 -2.23
CA GLY A 137 -20.75 7.49 -1.36
C GLY A 137 -19.48 6.98 -2.05
N ASP A 138 -19.50 6.71 -3.37
CA ASP A 138 -18.31 6.26 -4.10
C ASP A 138 -17.14 7.24 -3.96
N GLU A 139 -17.42 8.54 -4.04
CA GLU A 139 -16.40 9.59 -3.92
C GLU A 139 -15.73 9.60 -2.55
N ALA A 140 -16.54 9.53 -1.48
CA ALA A 140 -16.03 9.42 -0.12
C ALA A 140 -15.22 8.13 0.09
N LEU A 141 -15.69 7.01 -0.45
CA LEU A 141 -14.99 5.73 -0.40
C LEU A 141 -13.65 5.79 -1.15
N ALA A 142 -13.61 6.36 -2.35
CA ALA A 142 -12.37 6.54 -3.11
C ALA A 142 -11.38 7.49 -2.42
N ALA A 143 -11.87 8.55 -1.78
CA ALA A 143 -11.05 9.45 -0.98
C ALA A 143 -10.44 8.71 0.23
N LYS A 144 -11.26 7.94 0.95
CA LYS A 144 -10.81 7.10 2.07
C LYS A 144 -9.76 6.08 1.66
N VAL A 145 -10.01 5.35 0.56
CA VAL A 145 -9.03 4.40 -0.01
C VAL A 145 -7.73 5.11 -0.37
N SER A 146 -7.80 6.24 -1.05
CA SER A 146 -6.61 7.02 -1.43
C SER A 146 -5.82 7.49 -0.20
N TRP A 147 -6.52 7.93 0.85
CA TRP A 147 -5.91 8.33 2.11
C TRP A 147 -5.25 7.15 2.84
N GLN A 148 -5.92 5.99 2.93
CA GLN A 148 -5.37 4.79 3.57
C GLN A 148 -4.11 4.30 2.85
N ILE A 149 -4.15 4.23 1.51
CA ILE A 149 -2.98 3.87 0.69
C ILE A 149 -1.85 4.86 0.95
N ASN A 150 -2.08 6.17 0.76
CA ASN A 150 -1.03 7.17 0.94
C ASN A 150 -0.44 7.12 2.36
N ARG A 151 -1.28 7.00 3.39
CA ARG A 151 -0.83 6.90 4.78
C ARG A 151 0.08 5.69 5.01
N ILE A 152 -0.32 4.50 4.55
CA ILE A 152 0.47 3.29 4.75
C ILE A 152 1.78 3.39 3.97
N MET A 153 1.76 3.93 2.76
CA MET A 153 2.96 4.17 1.98
C MET A 153 3.90 5.16 2.65
N LEU A 154 3.38 6.24 3.25
CA LEU A 154 4.17 7.19 4.04
C LEU A 154 4.81 6.53 5.27
N ILE A 155 4.07 5.68 5.99
CA ILE A 155 4.61 4.97 7.16
C ILE A 155 5.66 3.94 6.73
N MET A 156 5.35 3.10 5.74
CA MET A 156 6.26 2.04 5.27
C MET A 156 7.52 2.63 4.66
N CYS A 157 7.39 3.60 3.76
CA CYS A 157 8.55 4.13 3.04
C CYS A 157 9.22 5.31 3.75
N GLY A 158 8.49 6.08 4.56
CA GLY A 158 9.00 7.26 5.25
C GLY A 158 9.47 7.00 6.68
N LEU A 159 9.07 5.89 7.30
CA LEU A 159 9.53 5.51 8.65
C LEU A 159 10.22 4.15 8.66
N LEU A 160 9.57 3.10 8.14
CA LEU A 160 10.08 1.74 8.25
C LEU A 160 11.34 1.52 7.41
N VAL A 161 11.33 1.90 6.12
CA VAL A 161 12.51 1.74 5.25
C VAL A 161 13.74 2.53 5.76
N PRO A 162 13.65 3.83 6.07
CA PRO A 162 14.78 4.55 6.67
C PRO A 162 15.23 3.93 7.99
N GLY A 163 14.28 3.52 8.85
CA GLY A 163 14.60 2.86 10.12
C GLY A 163 15.39 1.58 9.91
N ILE A 164 14.97 0.70 9.00
CA ILE A 164 15.68 -0.54 8.66
C ILE A 164 17.08 -0.21 8.11
N LEU A 165 17.19 0.77 7.21
CA LEU A 165 18.49 1.17 6.64
C LEU A 165 19.45 1.73 7.70
N LEU A 166 18.95 2.45 8.70
CA LEU A 166 19.76 2.90 9.84
C LEU A 166 20.20 1.72 10.71
N PHE A 167 19.30 0.78 10.99
CA PHE A 167 19.65 -0.43 11.74
C PHE A 167 20.76 -1.23 11.04
N ILE A 168 20.68 -1.38 9.72
CA ILE A 168 21.71 -2.04 8.92
C ILE A 168 23.01 -1.22 8.92
N ALA A 169 22.94 0.09 8.68
CA ALA A 169 24.11 0.96 8.56
C ALA A 169 24.93 1.07 9.86
N TYR A 170 24.27 0.93 11.02
CA TYR A 170 24.89 1.01 12.34
C TYR A 170 25.00 -0.34 13.05
N ASP A 171 24.73 -1.45 12.35
CA ASP A 171 24.74 -2.81 12.91
C ASP A 171 23.98 -2.93 14.24
N ILE A 172 22.81 -2.27 14.30
CA ILE A 172 21.99 -2.23 15.52
C ILE A 172 21.40 -3.62 15.73
N GLN A 173 21.77 -4.26 16.85
CA GLN A 173 21.18 -5.54 17.26
C GLN A 173 19.69 -5.37 17.59
N ALA A 174 18.83 -5.67 16.62
CA ALA A 174 17.38 -5.61 16.78
C ALA A 174 16.81 -6.74 17.66
N GLY A 175 17.59 -7.76 17.99
CA GLY A 175 17.15 -8.95 18.73
C GLY A 175 16.36 -8.64 20.02
N PRO A 176 16.88 -7.80 20.92
CA PRO A 176 16.17 -7.39 22.14
C PRO A 176 14.87 -6.62 21.85
N ILE A 177 14.88 -5.74 20.86
CA ILE A 177 13.71 -4.93 20.46
C ILE A 177 12.61 -5.82 19.87
N ILE A 178 12.97 -6.73 18.96
CA ILE A 178 12.04 -7.69 18.36
C ILE A 178 11.45 -8.61 19.43
N THR A 179 12.27 -9.04 20.39
CA THR A 179 11.82 -9.86 21.53
C THR A 179 10.82 -9.10 22.40
N ALA A 180 11.10 -7.85 22.73
CA ALA A 180 10.19 -6.99 23.48
C ALA A 180 8.87 -6.75 22.72
N LEU A 181 8.93 -6.49 21.41
CA LEU A 181 7.75 -6.31 20.56
C LEU A 181 6.89 -7.58 20.48
N LYS A 182 7.51 -8.77 20.39
CA LYS A 182 6.79 -10.05 20.44
C LYS A 182 6.06 -10.22 21.77
N TRP A 183 6.72 -9.96 22.88
CA TRP A 183 6.09 -10.05 24.21
C TRP A 183 4.96 -9.04 24.38
N LEU A 184 5.14 -7.82 23.89
CA LEU A 184 4.10 -6.79 23.90
C LEU A 184 2.88 -7.23 23.07
N ALA A 185 3.09 -7.78 21.87
CA ALA A 185 2.00 -8.28 21.03
C ALA A 185 1.24 -9.43 21.71
N ILE A 186 1.95 -10.38 22.33
CA ILE A 186 1.35 -11.47 23.09
C ILE A 186 0.52 -10.93 24.26
N ALA A 187 1.05 -9.96 25.02
CA ALA A 187 0.35 -9.34 26.14
C ALA A 187 -0.91 -8.59 25.69
N LEU A 188 -0.84 -7.86 24.57
CA LEU A 188 -1.99 -7.16 23.97
C LEU A 188 -3.07 -8.14 23.49
N MET A 189 -2.68 -9.25 22.83
CA MET A 189 -3.61 -10.30 22.41
C MET A 189 -4.29 -10.95 23.61
N ALA A 190 -3.54 -11.28 24.67
CA ALA A 190 -4.07 -11.83 25.91
C ALA A 190 -5.07 -10.86 26.59
N GLY A 191 -4.71 -9.57 26.68
CA GLY A 191 -5.59 -8.52 27.20
C GLY A 191 -6.89 -8.38 26.38
N SER A 192 -6.79 -8.40 25.05
CA SER A 192 -7.96 -8.32 24.17
C SER A 192 -8.91 -9.51 24.34
N THR A 193 -8.34 -10.72 24.49
CA THR A 193 -9.11 -11.96 24.71
C THR A 193 -9.81 -11.92 26.06
N LEU A 194 -9.10 -11.51 27.12
CA LEU A 194 -9.65 -11.41 28.48
C LEU A 194 -10.76 -10.36 28.57
N THR A 195 -10.58 -9.20 27.94
CA THR A 195 -11.61 -8.16 27.89
C THR A 195 -12.83 -8.57 27.06
N GLY A 196 -12.62 -9.33 25.97
CA GLY A 196 -13.69 -9.94 25.17
C GLY A 196 -14.54 -10.94 25.97
N ILE A 197 -13.88 -11.86 26.69
CA ILE A 197 -14.53 -12.84 27.57
C ILE A 197 -15.30 -12.14 28.71
N ALA A 198 -14.71 -11.09 29.30
CA ALA A 198 -15.35 -10.33 30.37
C ALA A 198 -16.60 -9.56 29.90
N ARG A 199 -16.64 -9.11 28.63
CA ARG A 199 -17.83 -8.49 28.03
C ARG A 199 -18.92 -9.51 27.71
N GLN A 200 -18.55 -10.68 27.20
CA GLN A 200 -19.51 -11.77 26.92
C GLN A 200 -20.19 -12.31 28.18
N ARG A 201 -19.49 -12.34 29.32
CA ARG A 201 -20.10 -12.74 30.60
C ARG A 201 -21.06 -11.70 31.22
N LYS A 202 -21.11 -10.48 30.67
CA LYS A 202 -21.99 -9.40 31.14
C LYS A 202 -23.19 -9.15 30.23
N SER A 203 -23.30 -9.89 29.12
CA SER A 203 -24.45 -9.89 28.20
C SER A 203 -25.25 -11.17 28.36
#